data_AF-A0A527XVS8-F1
#
_entry.id   AF-A0A527XVS8-F1
#
_cell.length_a   1.000
_cell.length_b   1.000
_cell.length_c   1.000
_cell.angle_alpha   90.00
_cell.angle_beta   90.00
_cell.angle_gamma   90.00
#
_symmetry.space_group_name_H-M   'P 1'
#
loop_
_entity.id
_entity.type
_entity.pdbx_description
1 polymer ?
#
loop_
_entity_poly.entity_id
_entity_poly.type
_entity_poly.pdbx_seq_one_letter_code
_entity_poly.pdbx_strand_id
1 'polypeptide(L)'
;TGSALADTAKVSAAVTRIKGHTALPVCVGFGVKTAEQARVIGASADGVVVGTAIVNAVANVLGPKGEKTADPAEAVATLVSGLAQGVRSARLAAAE
;
A
#
# COMPACT_ATOMS: atom_id res chain seq x y z
N THR A 1 -14.22 6.87 3.16
CA THR A 1 -14.35 5.63 2.35
C THR A 1 -13.08 4.76 2.35
N GLY A 2 -12.35 4.62 3.47
CA GLY A 2 -11.10 3.84 3.54
C GLY A 2 -11.08 2.71 4.58
N SER A 3 -12.23 2.36 5.17
CA SER A 3 -12.35 1.39 6.27
C SER A 3 -12.55 -0.06 5.82
N ALA A 4 -12.57 -0.35 4.51
CA ALA A 4 -12.72 -1.71 3.96
C ALA A 4 -11.45 -2.58 4.08
N LEU A 5 -10.65 -2.32 5.10
CA LEU A 5 -9.39 -2.98 5.43
C LEU A 5 -9.56 -4.44 5.91
N ALA A 6 -10.78 -4.86 6.23
CA ALA A 6 -10.98 -6.06 7.03
C ALA A 6 -10.93 -7.38 6.22
N ASP A 7 -10.92 -7.33 4.89
CA ASP A 7 -11.15 -8.55 4.11
C ASP A 7 -10.31 -8.57 2.82
N THR A 8 -9.05 -8.95 2.97
CA THR A 8 -8.11 -9.16 1.86
C THR A 8 -8.65 -10.16 0.83
N ALA A 9 -9.50 -11.11 1.25
CA ALA A 9 -10.15 -12.05 0.34
C ALA A 9 -11.18 -11.37 -0.57
N LYS A 10 -11.99 -10.43 -0.04
CA LYS A 10 -12.91 -9.62 -0.88
C LYS A 10 -12.16 -8.76 -1.89
N VAL A 11 -11.02 -8.22 -1.50
CA VAL A 11 -10.16 -7.46 -2.42
C VAL A 11 -9.67 -8.35 -3.56
N SER A 12 -9.15 -9.53 -3.25
CA SER A 12 -8.69 -10.49 -4.26
C SER A 12 -9.81 -10.88 -5.24
N ALA A 13 -11.00 -11.23 -4.73
CA ALA A 13 -12.16 -11.57 -5.55
C ALA A 13 -12.59 -10.40 -6.47
N ALA A 14 -12.57 -9.16 -5.96
CA ALA A 14 -12.88 -7.98 -6.74
C ALA A 14 -11.84 -7.74 -7.85
N VAL A 15 -10.54 -7.91 -7.56
CA VAL A 15 -9.47 -7.76 -8.55
C VAL A 15 -9.61 -8.81 -9.66
N THR A 16 -9.80 -10.09 -9.31
CA THR A 16 -10.01 -11.17 -10.29
C THR A 16 -11.19 -10.88 -11.21
N ARG A 17 -12.32 -10.42 -10.64
CA ARG A 17 -13.49 -10.03 -11.43
C ARG A 17 -13.18 -8.90 -12.40
N ILE A 18 -12.46 -7.86 -11.99
CA ILE A 18 -12.10 -6.72 -12.85
C ILE A 18 -11.16 -7.18 -13.98
N LYS A 19 -10.14 -7.98 -13.67
CA LYS A 19 -9.19 -8.51 -14.68
C LYS A 19 -9.87 -9.40 -15.72
N GLY A 20 -11.02 -10.02 -15.40
CA GLY A 20 -11.85 -10.73 -16.37
C GLY A 20 -12.46 -9.83 -17.46
N HIS A 21 -12.47 -8.51 -17.26
CA HIS A 21 -13.06 -7.54 -18.19
C HIS A 21 -12.02 -6.61 -18.85
N THR A 22 -10.74 -6.70 -18.50
CA THR A 22 -9.70 -5.84 -19.06
C THR A 22 -8.32 -6.48 -19.00
N ALA A 23 -7.49 -6.18 -20.00
CA ALA A 23 -6.07 -6.53 -20.01
C ALA A 23 -5.20 -5.49 -19.30
N LEU A 24 -5.79 -4.37 -18.85
CA LEU A 24 -5.05 -3.33 -18.13
C LEU A 24 -4.64 -3.79 -16.72
N PRO A 25 -3.46 -3.38 -16.21
CA PRO A 25 -3.07 -3.64 -14.84
C PRO A 25 -4.06 -3.05 -13.83
N VAL A 26 -4.39 -3.82 -12.79
CA VAL A 26 -5.31 -3.43 -11.72
C VAL A 26 -4.53 -3.19 -10.43
N CYS A 27 -4.54 -1.95 -9.94
CA CYS A 27 -3.93 -1.56 -8.68
C CYS A 27 -4.98 -1.38 -7.57
N VAL A 28 -4.62 -1.70 -6.33
CA VAL A 28 -5.53 -1.60 -5.17
C VAL A 28 -5.08 -0.49 -4.22
N GLY A 29 -5.99 0.42 -3.86
CA GLY A 29 -5.72 1.58 -3.00
C GLY A 29 -6.46 1.63 -1.66
N PHE A 30 -7.08 0.54 -1.22
CA PHE A 30 -7.92 0.55 -0.02
C PHE A 30 -7.11 0.48 1.28
N GLY A 31 -6.56 1.63 1.69
CA GLY A 31 -6.11 1.85 3.06
C GLY A 31 -4.91 1.01 3.50
N VAL A 32 -4.00 0.65 2.59
CA VAL A 32 -2.79 -0.10 2.93
C VAL A 32 -1.89 0.74 3.85
N LYS A 33 -1.57 0.18 5.01
CA LYS A 33 -0.75 0.84 6.04
C LYS A 33 0.48 0.05 6.44
N THR A 34 0.51 -1.26 6.15
CA THR A 34 1.58 -2.16 6.59
C THR A 34 2.17 -2.94 5.42
N ALA A 35 3.44 -3.36 5.56
CA ALA A 35 4.11 -4.20 4.57
C ALA A 35 3.38 -5.54 4.36
N GLU A 36 2.80 -6.11 5.41
CA GLU A 36 2.04 -7.36 5.34
C GLU A 36 0.76 -7.22 4.52
N GLN A 37 0.02 -6.13 4.70
CA GLN A 37 -1.14 -5.82 3.85
C GLN A 37 -0.71 -5.64 2.39
N ALA A 38 0.41 -4.94 2.18
CA ALA A 38 0.96 -4.74 0.84
C ALA A 38 1.38 -6.06 0.18
N ARG A 39 1.91 -7.02 0.97
CA ARG A 39 2.25 -8.36 0.51
C ARG A 39 1.01 -9.15 0.09
N VAL A 40 0.01 -9.24 0.94
CA VAL A 40 -1.21 -10.01 0.65
C VAL A 40 -1.95 -9.42 -0.57
N ILE A 41 -2.05 -8.10 -0.66
CA ILE A 41 -2.71 -7.44 -1.79
C ILE A 41 -1.88 -7.57 -3.06
N GLY A 42 -0.55 -7.42 -2.97
CA GLY A 42 0.38 -7.56 -4.09
C GLY A 42 0.45 -8.96 -4.68
N ALA A 43 -0.04 -9.98 -3.97
CA ALA A 43 -0.19 -11.34 -4.51
C ALA A 43 -1.39 -11.46 -5.49
N SER A 44 -2.41 -10.60 -5.36
CA SER A 44 -3.62 -10.65 -6.20
C SER A 44 -3.73 -9.48 -7.19
N ALA A 45 -3.10 -8.34 -6.90
CA ALA A 45 -3.15 -7.11 -7.69
C ALA A 45 -1.83 -6.84 -8.41
N ASP A 46 -1.89 -6.09 -9.51
CA ASP A 46 -0.69 -5.70 -10.26
C ASP A 46 0.11 -4.60 -9.56
N GLY A 47 -0.51 -3.91 -8.59
CA GLY A 47 0.12 -2.90 -7.76
C GLY A 47 -0.71 -2.49 -6.55
N VAL A 48 -0.07 -1.73 -5.65
CA VAL A 48 -0.67 -1.20 -4.42
C VAL A 48 -0.51 0.32 -4.40
N VAL A 49 -1.60 1.03 -4.09
CA VAL A 49 -1.63 2.49 -3.98
C VAL A 49 -1.74 2.89 -2.52
N VAL A 50 -0.84 3.76 -2.07
CA VAL A 50 -0.78 4.22 -0.68
C VAL A 50 -0.83 5.73 -0.64
N GLY A 51 -1.93 6.28 -0.11
CA GLY A 51 -2.13 7.73 0.03
C GLY A 51 -1.99 8.18 1.48
N THR A 52 -3.02 7.96 2.29
CA THR A 52 -3.12 8.48 3.66
C THR A 52 -1.93 8.10 4.56
N ALA A 53 -1.34 6.92 4.39
CA ALA A 53 -0.18 6.54 5.20
C ALA A 53 1.06 7.43 4.92
N ILE A 54 1.27 7.84 3.67
CA ILE A 54 2.37 8.75 3.29
C ILE A 54 2.10 10.14 3.85
N VAL A 55 0.87 10.65 3.70
CA VAL A 55 0.48 11.96 4.25
C VAL A 55 0.65 11.98 5.77
N ASN A 56 0.26 10.90 6.46
CA ASN A 56 0.42 10.78 7.90
C ASN A 56 1.89 10.67 8.31
N ALA A 57 2.74 9.99 7.54
CA ALA A 57 4.18 9.93 7.83
C ALA A 57 4.82 11.32 7.81
N VAL A 58 4.42 12.17 6.87
CA VAL A 58 4.83 13.58 6.83
C VAL A 58 4.25 14.35 8.02
N ALA A 59 2.94 14.22 8.27
CA ALA A 59 2.28 14.95 9.35
C ALA A 59 2.86 14.62 10.74
N ASN A 60 3.27 13.37 10.97
CA ASN A 60 3.80 12.91 12.25
C ASN A 60 5.18 13.49 12.61
N VAL A 61 5.92 14.01 11.62
CA VAL A 61 7.23 14.64 11.85
C VAL A 61 7.16 16.18 11.76
N LEU A 62 5.94 16.73 11.70
CA LEU A 62 5.68 18.15 11.74
C LEU A 62 5.00 18.50 13.07
N GLY A 63 5.51 19.52 13.74
CA GLY A 63 4.88 20.09 14.91
C GLY A 63 3.69 21.01 14.57
N PRO A 64 2.97 21.52 15.58
CA PRO A 64 1.73 22.27 15.39
C PRO A 64 1.86 23.55 14.56
N LYS A 65 3.08 24.09 14.40
CA LYS A 65 3.37 25.29 13.61
C LYS A 65 4.13 24.98 12.31
N GLY A 66 4.21 23.71 11.92
CA GLY A 66 4.93 23.26 10.73
C GLY A 66 6.45 23.14 10.92
N GLU A 67 6.93 23.22 12.16
CA GLU A 67 8.32 22.93 12.51
C GLU A 67 8.64 21.44 12.31
N LYS A 68 9.80 21.14 11.75
CA LYS A 68 10.24 19.76 11.53
C LYS A 68 10.79 19.19 12.84
N THR A 69 10.17 18.14 13.36
CA THR A 69 10.70 17.36 14.50
C THR A 69 11.67 16.27 14.04
N ALA A 70 11.54 15.82 12.80
CA ALA A 70 12.46 14.96 12.06
C ALA A 70 12.40 15.30 10.56
N ASP A 71 13.22 14.66 9.73
CA ASP A 71 13.17 14.84 8.28
C ASP A 71 11.94 14.12 7.67
N PRO A 72 10.97 14.85 7.06
CA PRO A 72 9.84 14.23 6.39
C PRO A 72 10.24 13.35 5.20
N ALA A 73 11.33 13.66 4.53
CA ALA A 73 11.81 12.86 3.41
C ALA A 73 12.28 11.48 3.89
N GLU A 74 13.02 11.43 4.99
CA GLU A 74 13.50 10.19 5.60
C GLU A 74 12.35 9.34 6.15
N ALA A 75 11.36 9.98 6.81
CA ALA A 75 10.17 9.29 7.32
C ALA A 75 9.37 8.63 6.19
N VAL A 76 9.16 9.35 5.08
CA VAL A 76 8.48 8.81 3.88
C VAL A 76 9.32 7.72 3.22
N ALA A 77 10.63 7.93 3.05
CA ALA A 77 11.52 6.95 2.45
C ALA A 77 11.52 5.63 3.22
N THR A 78 11.51 5.69 4.55
CA THR A 78 11.47 4.51 5.43
C THR A 78 10.16 3.73 5.25
N LEU A 79 9.02 4.43 5.30
CA LEU A 79 7.70 3.83 5.10
C LEU A 79 7.58 3.18 3.71
N VAL A 80 7.93 3.92 2.65
CA VAL A 80 7.82 3.45 1.26
C VAL A 80 8.75 2.27 1.01
N SER A 81 9.94 2.26 1.60
CA SER A 81 10.88 1.12 1.48
C SER A 81 10.30 -0.16 2.08
N GLY A 82 9.68 -0.08 3.26
CA GLY A 82 9.02 -1.23 3.90
C GLY A 82 7.83 -1.76 3.10
N LEU A 83 6.98 -0.85 2.59
CA LEU A 83 5.86 -1.21 1.73
C LEU A 83 6.33 -1.87 0.42
N ALA A 84 7.35 -1.30 -0.23
CA ALA A 84 7.92 -1.80 -1.47
C ALA A 84 8.60 -3.17 -1.28
N GLN A 85 9.20 -3.45 -0.12
CA GLN A 85 9.66 -4.80 0.21
C GLN A 85 8.49 -5.77 0.30
N GLY A 86 7.42 -5.43 1.03
CA GLY A 86 6.23 -6.27 1.15
C GLY A 86 5.62 -6.65 -0.21
N VAL A 87 5.47 -5.68 -1.11
CA VAL A 87 4.96 -5.92 -2.49
C VAL A 87 5.91 -6.81 -3.29
N ARG A 88 7.24 -6.58 -3.21
CA ARG A 88 8.22 -7.37 -3.95
C ARG A 88 8.27 -8.83 -3.49
N SER A 89 8.21 -9.06 -2.18
CA SER A 89 8.19 -10.41 -1.60
C SER A 89 6.97 -11.21 -2.05
N ALA A 90 5.81 -10.56 -2.22
CA ALA A 90 4.61 -11.22 -2.75
C ALA A 90 4.77 -11.68 -4.20
N ARG A 91 5.45 -10.87 -5.03
CA ARG A 91 5.71 -11.21 -6.44
C ARG A 91 6.67 -12.38 -6.60
N LEU A 92 7.70 -12.46 -5.74
CA LEU A 92 8.64 -13.57 -5.74
C LEU A 92 7.94 -14.88 -5.36
N ALA A 93 7.11 -14.87 -4.32
CA ALA A 93 6.37 -16.04 -3.87
C ALA A 93 5.28 -16.54 -4.85
N ALA A 94 4.84 -15.70 -5.80
CA ALA A 94 3.89 -16.10 -6.85
C ALA A 94 4.58 -16.59 -8.14
N ALA A 95 5.90 -16.43 -8.24
CA ALA A 95 6.71 -16.87 -9.38
C ALA A 95 7.40 -18.24 -9.14
N GLU A 96 7.37 -18.74 -7.91
CA GLU A 96 7.68 -20.13 -7.51
C GLU A 96 6.42 -21.01 -7.58
#